data_AF-A0A522U3R1-F1
#
_entry.id   AF-A0A522U3R1-F1
#
_cell.length_a   1.000
_cell.length_b   1.000
_cell.length_c   1.000
_cell.angle_alpha   90.00
_cell.angle_beta   90.00
_cell.angle_gamma   90.00
#
_symmetry.space_group_name_H-M   'P 1'
#
loop_
_entity.id
_entity.type
_entity.pdbx_description
1 polymer ?
#
loop_
_entity_poly.entity_id
_entity_poly.type
_entity_poly.pdbx_seq_one_letter_code
_entity_poly.pdbx_strand_id
1 'polypeptide(L)'
;MPNTLSPSALRTINDYLSLPFRGAGNVRCPYFNNARRGRRGQLSVLVGKGSPRDIAEEAQIISLQYHKQLFDHEGCCLHHRQSGAPPGGGGEQHGAGEEVARDIRKFLIDNGLGVDCSGFVTRVLAQHFLETKNVNLLKRLRVVSPARFWRWLVAKLRPMENISVSTYASDENTEKVKLENARAGDVIVMLRTGQRRDRNHILIITETDGGFIRYGCARAWGCEGKYGHGVSEGFIRLVNPKAGLLGQEWVELGKTGEANETFLEAKQAKTLEIRRLKF
;
A
#
# COMPACT_ATOMS: atom_id res chain seq x y z
N MET A 1 -22.17 -12.45 -3.45
CA MET A 1 -21.03 -12.12 -2.55
C MET A 1 -20.80 -10.62 -2.61
N PRO A 2 -20.25 -9.98 -1.57
CA PRO A 2 -20.07 -8.53 -1.59
C PRO A 2 -19.15 -8.11 -2.74
N ASN A 3 -19.57 -7.10 -3.49
CA ASN A 3 -18.82 -6.52 -4.59
C ASN A 3 -17.67 -5.62 -4.11
N THR A 4 -17.53 -5.44 -2.79
CA THR A 4 -16.55 -4.56 -2.15
C THR A 4 -15.89 -5.24 -0.95
N LEU A 5 -14.71 -4.75 -0.56
CA LEU A 5 -14.05 -5.11 0.70
C LEU A 5 -14.90 -4.73 1.92
N SER A 6 -14.56 -5.32 3.07
CA SER A 6 -15.26 -5.05 4.32
C SER A 6 -14.95 -3.63 4.84
N PRO A 7 -15.84 -3.05 5.67
CA PRO A 7 -15.66 -1.70 6.21
C PRO A 7 -14.30 -1.46 6.90
N SER A 8 -13.77 -2.41 7.67
CA SER A 8 -12.46 -2.29 8.32
C SER A 8 -11.31 -2.25 7.31
N ALA A 9 -11.41 -3.04 6.22
CA ALA A 9 -10.42 -3.05 5.16
C ALA A 9 -10.44 -1.75 4.35
N LEU A 10 -11.62 -1.22 4.02
CA LEU A 10 -11.76 0.08 3.36
C LEU A 10 -11.24 1.22 4.24
N ARG A 11 -11.51 1.18 5.55
CA ARG A 11 -10.91 2.13 6.50
C ARG A 11 -9.39 2.07 6.48
N THR A 12 -8.82 0.87 6.45
CA THR A 12 -7.36 0.70 6.36
C THR A 12 -6.78 1.32 5.09
N ILE A 13 -7.46 1.18 3.95
CA ILE A 13 -7.06 1.82 2.69
C ILE A 13 -7.12 3.35 2.84
N ASN A 14 -8.22 3.89 3.37
CA ASN A 14 -8.38 5.32 3.60
C ASN A 14 -7.32 5.89 4.53
N ASP A 15 -6.98 5.16 5.60
CA ASP A 15 -5.91 5.55 6.54
C ASP A 15 -4.53 5.56 5.85
N TYR A 16 -4.29 4.75 4.80
CA TYR A 16 -3.07 4.88 4.00
C TYR A 16 -3.13 6.03 2.98
N LEU A 17 -4.30 6.30 2.41
CA LEU A 17 -4.51 7.43 1.50
C LEU A 17 -4.42 8.78 2.24
N SER A 18 -4.75 8.79 3.52
CA SER A 18 -4.59 9.92 4.42
C SER A 18 -4.17 9.44 5.82
N LEU A 19 -2.86 9.42 6.07
CA LEU A 19 -2.28 9.00 7.35
C LEU A 19 -2.88 9.79 8.53
N PRO A 20 -3.09 9.14 9.68
CA PRO A 20 -3.81 9.71 10.83
C PRO A 20 -2.93 10.65 11.68
N PHE A 21 -2.38 11.70 11.07
CA PHE A 21 -1.65 12.74 11.79
C PHE A 21 -2.61 13.72 12.47
N ARG A 22 -2.32 14.07 13.74
CA ARG A 22 -3.10 15.09 14.45
C ARG A 22 -2.76 16.47 13.89
N GLY A 23 -3.80 17.22 13.51
CA GLY A 23 -3.64 18.57 12.95
C GLY A 23 -3.11 18.62 11.52
N ALA A 24 -3.02 17.48 10.82
CA ALA A 24 -2.66 17.44 9.40
C ALA A 24 -3.52 16.39 8.66
N GLY A 25 -4.26 16.84 7.65
CA GLY A 25 -5.05 15.96 6.77
C GLY A 25 -4.33 15.63 5.47
N ASN A 26 -4.83 14.64 4.72
CA ASN A 26 -4.42 14.32 3.35
C ASN A 26 -2.93 13.96 3.18
N VAL A 27 -2.31 13.44 4.24
CA VAL A 27 -0.93 12.94 4.18
C VAL A 27 -0.91 11.54 3.58
N ARG A 28 -0.85 11.43 2.26
CA ARG A 28 -0.75 10.14 1.56
C ARG A 28 0.49 9.36 2.00
N CYS A 29 0.30 8.08 2.36
CA CYS A 29 1.40 7.22 2.77
C CYS A 29 2.39 6.99 1.63
N PRO A 30 3.69 7.25 1.82
CA PRO A 30 4.68 7.04 0.79
C PRO A 30 5.02 5.55 0.62
N TYR A 31 5.47 5.22 -0.59
CA TYR A 31 5.98 3.90 -0.91
C TYR A 31 7.39 3.75 -0.37
N PHE A 32 7.63 2.69 0.39
CA PHE A 32 8.94 2.39 0.92
C PHE A 32 9.24 0.89 0.84
N ASN A 33 10.25 0.53 0.03
CA ASN A 33 10.65 -0.86 -0.18
C ASN A 33 12.03 -1.14 0.41
N ASN A 34 12.05 -1.94 1.47
CA ASN A 34 13.26 -2.31 2.19
C ASN A 34 14.09 -3.43 1.53
N ALA A 35 13.58 -4.11 0.51
CA ALA A 35 14.28 -5.22 -0.15
C ALA A 35 15.67 -4.82 -0.69
N ARG A 36 15.87 -3.54 -1.02
CA ARG A 36 17.15 -3.00 -1.52
C ARG A 36 18.08 -2.47 -0.44
N ARG A 37 17.57 -2.14 0.74
CA ARG A 37 18.36 -1.60 1.86
C ARG A 37 18.87 -2.69 2.82
N GLY A 38 18.27 -3.89 2.75
CA GLY A 38 18.76 -5.06 3.49
C GLY A 38 18.60 -4.97 5.01
N ARG A 39 17.86 -3.99 5.54
CA ARG A 39 17.63 -3.85 6.98
C ARG A 39 16.75 -5.01 7.45
N ARG A 40 17.16 -5.74 8.49
CA ARG A 40 16.42 -6.88 9.04
C ARG A 40 16.24 -6.70 10.53
N GLY A 41 15.13 -7.19 11.08
CA GLY A 41 14.88 -7.16 12.52
C GLY A 41 14.50 -5.80 13.10
N GLN A 42 14.33 -4.77 12.27
CA GLN A 42 13.86 -3.45 12.68
C GLN A 42 12.34 -3.43 12.93
N LEU A 43 11.81 -2.27 13.32
CA LEU A 43 10.37 -2.06 13.42
C LEU A 43 9.71 -2.21 12.04
N SER A 44 8.48 -2.71 12.01
CA SER A 44 7.72 -2.95 10.77
C SER A 44 7.67 -1.71 9.86
N VAL A 45 7.54 -0.52 10.45
CA VAL A 45 7.53 0.77 9.75
C VAL A 45 8.85 1.06 9.00
N LEU A 46 9.99 0.69 9.59
CA LEU A 46 11.33 0.89 9.04
C LEU A 46 11.71 -0.14 7.96
N VAL A 47 10.84 -1.14 7.73
CA VAL A 47 11.02 -2.18 6.72
C VAL A 47 9.90 -2.21 5.67
N GLY A 48 9.04 -1.20 5.63
CA GLY A 48 7.97 -1.09 4.62
C GLY A 48 6.73 -1.93 4.92
N LYS A 49 6.51 -2.28 6.19
CA LYS A 49 5.42 -3.16 6.66
C LYS A 49 4.57 -2.54 7.78
N GLY A 50 4.79 -1.26 8.09
CA GLY A 50 4.07 -0.53 9.13
C GLY A 50 2.58 -0.41 8.87
N SER A 51 1.76 -0.32 9.92
CA SER A 51 0.37 0.13 9.79
C SER A 51 0.32 1.65 9.61
N PRO A 52 -0.79 2.25 9.14
CA PRO A 52 -0.94 3.70 9.08
C PRO A 52 -0.65 4.38 10.43
N ARG A 53 -1.16 3.79 11.51
CA ARG A 53 -0.93 4.25 12.88
C ARG A 53 0.53 4.12 13.30
N ASP A 54 1.14 2.95 13.06
CA ASP A 54 2.55 2.71 13.40
C ASP A 54 3.45 3.75 12.68
N ILE A 55 3.14 4.05 11.41
CA ILE A 55 3.90 5.02 10.59
C ILE A 55 3.77 6.43 11.17
N ALA A 56 2.56 6.84 11.55
CA ALA A 56 2.33 8.17 12.13
C ALA A 56 3.00 8.33 13.50
N GLU A 57 2.87 7.33 14.38
CA GLU A 57 3.51 7.32 15.70
C GLU A 57 5.04 7.35 15.59
N GLU A 58 5.64 6.53 14.72
CA GLU A 58 7.10 6.55 14.52
C GLU A 58 7.58 7.90 13.96
N ALA A 59 6.82 8.51 13.05
CA ALA A 59 7.17 9.83 12.52
C ALA A 59 7.19 10.91 13.61
N GLN A 60 6.24 10.85 14.55
CA GLN A 60 6.22 11.74 15.72
C GLN A 60 7.44 11.52 16.62
N ILE A 61 7.77 10.26 16.93
CA ILE A 61 8.94 9.90 17.75
C ILE A 61 10.22 10.43 17.13
N ILE A 62 10.44 10.16 15.84
CA ILE A 62 11.65 10.63 15.11
C ILE A 62 11.70 12.16 15.08
N SER A 63 10.58 12.84 14.83
CA SER A 63 10.56 14.31 14.82
C SER A 63 10.98 14.91 16.16
N LEU A 64 10.46 14.35 17.26
CA LEU A 64 10.75 14.81 18.62
C LEU A 64 12.20 14.49 19.00
N GLN A 65 12.65 13.26 18.77
CA GLN A 65 14.00 12.81 19.12
C GLN A 65 15.10 13.59 18.40
N TYR A 66 14.86 13.98 17.14
CA TYR A 66 15.85 14.69 16.32
C TYR A 66 15.57 16.19 16.18
N HIS A 67 14.72 16.76 17.07
CA HIS A 67 14.36 18.18 17.12
C HIS A 67 14.00 18.77 15.74
N LYS A 68 13.25 18.02 14.94
CA LYS A 68 12.88 18.40 13.57
C LYS A 68 11.74 19.41 13.52
N GLN A 69 11.16 19.77 14.67
CA GLN A 69 10.10 20.76 14.84
C GLN A 69 8.88 20.51 13.93
N LEU A 70 8.62 19.26 13.55
CA LEU A 70 7.48 18.90 12.70
C LEU A 70 6.23 18.62 13.55
N PHE A 71 6.42 18.03 14.73
CA PHE A 71 5.37 17.71 15.70
C PHE A 71 5.75 18.20 17.10
N ASP A 72 4.74 18.55 17.90
CA ASP A 72 4.88 18.83 19.32
C ASP A 72 4.81 17.54 20.18
N HIS A 73 4.96 17.69 21.49
CA HIS A 73 4.91 16.58 22.45
C HIS A 73 3.53 15.90 22.53
N GLU A 74 2.47 16.53 22.01
CA GLU A 74 1.11 15.97 21.93
C GLU A 74 0.84 15.26 20.59
N GLY A 75 1.83 15.29 19.68
CA GLY A 75 1.78 14.70 18.35
C GLY A 75 1.08 15.57 17.31
N CYS A 76 0.76 16.82 17.64
CA CYS A 76 0.14 17.79 16.74
C CYS A 76 1.18 18.42 15.81
N CYS A 77 0.81 18.63 14.54
CA CYS A 77 1.71 19.25 13.57
C CYS A 77 1.96 20.74 13.89
N LEU A 78 3.24 21.12 13.94
CA LEU A 78 3.69 22.45 14.37
C LEU A 78 3.55 23.55 13.30
N HIS A 79 3.31 23.19 12.04
CA HIS A 79 3.16 24.16 10.94
C HIS A 79 1.98 25.13 11.13
N HIS A 80 1.04 24.83 12.03
CA HIS A 80 -0.06 25.74 12.33
C HIS A 80 0.36 26.97 13.17
N ARG A 81 1.55 26.96 13.78
CA ARG A 81 1.99 27.98 14.76
C ARG A 81 2.88 29.08 14.20
N GLN A 82 3.44 28.92 12.99
CA GLN A 82 4.39 29.88 12.39
C GLN A 82 3.74 30.86 11.40
N SER A 83 2.49 30.64 10.98
CA SER A 83 1.68 31.64 10.30
C SER A 83 1.08 32.58 11.35
N GLY A 84 1.78 33.66 11.68
CA GLY A 84 1.32 34.71 12.59
C GLY A 84 0.11 35.52 12.09
N ALA A 85 -0.91 34.86 11.54
CA ALA A 85 -2.13 35.48 11.08
C ALA A 85 -3.16 35.53 12.23
N PRO A 86 -3.75 36.69 12.55
CA PRO A 86 -4.80 36.79 13.56
C PRO A 86 -6.05 36.00 13.11
N PRO A 87 -6.82 35.45 14.06
CA PRO A 87 -8.02 34.68 13.77
C PRO A 87 -9.14 35.64 13.34
N GLY A 88 -9.21 35.99 12.06
CA GLY A 88 -10.24 36.95 11.61
C GLY A 88 -10.30 37.28 10.12
N GLY A 89 -9.63 36.55 9.23
CA GLY A 89 -9.69 36.81 7.78
C GLY A 89 -10.14 35.58 7.00
N GLY A 90 -11.33 35.63 6.41
CA GLY A 90 -11.92 34.58 5.56
C GLY A 90 -11.24 34.45 4.19
N GLY A 91 -9.93 34.17 4.17
CA GLY A 91 -9.15 33.88 2.97
C GLY A 91 -8.88 32.38 2.81
N GLU A 92 -9.12 31.88 1.60
CA GLU A 92 -8.90 30.52 1.08
C GLU A 92 -7.95 29.60 1.88
N GLN A 93 -8.52 28.65 2.63
CA GLN A 93 -7.81 27.63 3.40
C GLN A 93 -7.17 26.51 2.55
N HIS A 94 -7.23 26.60 1.21
CA HIS A 94 -6.85 25.50 0.32
C HIS A 94 -5.33 25.28 0.18
N GLY A 95 -4.47 26.25 0.49
CA GLY A 95 -3.00 26.13 0.31
C GLY A 95 -2.21 25.60 1.51
N ALA A 96 -2.61 25.97 2.74
CA ALA A 96 -1.82 25.67 3.94
C ALA A 96 -1.81 24.17 4.28
N GLY A 97 -2.97 23.50 4.17
CA GLY A 97 -3.06 22.07 4.47
C GLY A 97 -2.25 21.20 3.49
N GLU A 98 -2.19 21.58 2.22
CA GLU A 98 -1.41 20.86 1.20
C GLU A 98 0.10 20.99 1.42
N GLU A 99 0.56 22.17 1.83
CA GLU A 99 1.96 22.42 2.17
C GLU A 99 2.40 21.58 3.39
N VAL A 100 1.59 21.57 4.45
CA VAL A 100 1.85 20.72 5.63
C VAL A 100 1.92 19.25 5.25
N ALA A 101 0.96 18.78 4.44
CA ALA A 101 0.96 17.39 3.99
C ALA A 101 2.20 17.04 3.15
N ARG A 102 2.67 17.99 2.32
CA ARG A 102 3.90 17.84 1.53
C ARG A 102 5.14 17.75 2.43
N ASP A 103 5.25 18.57 3.46
CA ASP A 103 6.40 18.58 4.37
C ASP A 103 6.44 17.31 5.23
N ILE A 104 5.29 16.84 5.72
CA ILE A 104 5.21 15.55 6.41
C ILE A 104 5.57 14.41 5.44
N ARG A 105 5.06 14.40 4.21
CA ARG A 105 5.44 13.36 3.21
C ARG A 105 6.94 13.36 2.93
N LYS A 106 7.54 14.54 2.76
CA LYS A 106 8.98 14.70 2.58
C LYS A 106 9.74 14.10 3.76
N PHE A 107 9.33 14.42 4.98
CA PHE A 107 9.90 13.88 6.20
C PHE A 107 9.80 12.35 6.28
N LEU A 108 8.64 11.76 5.97
CA LEU A 108 8.45 10.32 5.95
C LEU A 108 9.42 9.64 4.99
N ILE A 109 9.53 10.16 3.77
CA ILE A 109 10.39 9.60 2.71
C ILE A 109 11.86 9.70 3.09
N ASP A 110 12.31 10.86 3.56
CA ASP A 110 13.71 11.08 3.94
C ASP A 110 14.12 10.21 5.15
N ASN A 111 13.17 9.83 6.02
CA ASN A 111 13.40 8.91 7.14
C ASN A 111 13.11 7.42 6.81
N GLY A 112 12.66 7.11 5.59
CA GLY A 112 12.35 5.73 5.19
C GLY A 112 11.13 5.14 5.91
N LEU A 113 10.16 5.98 6.24
CA LEU A 113 8.87 5.58 6.78
C LEU A 113 7.86 5.46 5.63
N GLY A 114 7.17 4.33 5.55
CA GLY A 114 6.18 4.08 4.53
C GLY A 114 5.81 2.61 4.44
N VAL A 115 5.22 2.23 3.31
CA VAL A 115 4.74 0.86 3.09
C VAL A 115 5.16 0.35 1.71
N ASP A 116 5.51 -0.94 1.61
CA ASP A 116 5.70 -1.61 0.34
C ASP A 116 4.39 -2.20 -0.19
N CYS A 117 4.37 -2.60 -1.47
CA CYS A 117 3.17 -3.11 -2.14
C CYS A 117 2.55 -4.31 -1.41
N SER A 118 3.38 -5.28 -1.01
CA SER A 118 2.89 -6.45 -0.28
C SER A 118 2.50 -6.15 1.17
N GLY A 119 3.15 -5.18 1.82
CA GLY A 119 2.84 -4.74 3.18
C GLY A 119 1.47 -4.07 3.23
N PHE A 120 1.22 -3.19 2.26
CA PHE A 120 -0.08 -2.55 2.07
C PHE A 120 -1.18 -3.61 1.87
N VAL A 121 -1.03 -4.49 0.86
CA VAL A 121 -2.01 -5.54 0.56
C VAL A 121 -2.24 -6.47 1.76
N THR A 122 -1.18 -6.86 2.47
CA THR A 122 -1.29 -7.76 3.63
C THR A 122 -2.07 -7.12 4.77
N ARG A 123 -1.84 -5.83 5.07
CA ARG A 123 -2.56 -5.13 6.15
C ARG A 123 -4.05 -4.98 5.82
N VAL A 124 -4.37 -4.61 4.57
CA VAL A 124 -5.76 -4.50 4.09
C VAL A 124 -6.47 -5.85 4.18
N LEU A 125 -5.87 -6.91 3.63
CA LEU A 125 -6.45 -8.25 3.67
C LEU A 125 -6.55 -8.82 5.08
N ALA A 126 -5.59 -8.52 5.96
CA ALA A 126 -5.64 -8.96 7.35
C ALA A 126 -6.88 -8.42 8.06
N GLN A 127 -7.22 -7.14 7.86
CA GLN A 127 -8.45 -6.56 8.39
C GLN A 127 -9.69 -7.14 7.73
N HIS A 128 -9.65 -7.35 6.41
CA HIS A 128 -10.76 -7.94 5.68
C HIS A 128 -11.15 -9.33 6.20
N PHE A 129 -10.17 -10.23 6.31
CA PHE A 129 -10.41 -11.61 6.75
C PHE A 129 -10.65 -11.73 8.25
N LEU A 130 -10.13 -10.80 9.06
CA LEU A 130 -10.47 -10.72 10.48
C LEU A 130 -11.95 -10.35 10.65
N GLU A 131 -12.45 -9.35 9.95
CA GLU A 131 -13.84 -8.90 10.06
C GLU A 131 -14.84 -9.89 9.44
N THR A 132 -14.55 -10.40 8.24
CA THR A 132 -15.51 -11.24 7.49
C THR A 132 -15.49 -12.71 7.87
N LYS A 133 -14.35 -13.23 8.34
CA LYS A 133 -14.16 -14.66 8.61
C LYS A 133 -13.61 -14.95 10.01
N ASN A 134 -13.30 -13.93 10.82
CA ASN A 134 -12.59 -14.09 12.08
C ASN A 134 -11.27 -14.86 11.93
N VAL A 135 -10.57 -14.65 10.81
CA VAL A 135 -9.31 -15.33 10.46
C VAL A 135 -8.13 -14.37 10.59
N ASN A 136 -7.14 -14.77 11.40
CA ASN A 136 -5.85 -14.10 11.42
C ASN A 136 -5.01 -14.52 10.18
N LEU A 137 -5.00 -13.67 9.16
CA LEU A 137 -4.30 -13.88 7.89
C LEU A 137 -2.81 -14.26 8.08
N LEU A 138 -2.11 -13.55 8.97
CA LEU A 138 -0.67 -13.72 9.18
C LEU A 138 -0.30 -15.10 9.72
N LYS A 139 -1.21 -15.75 10.45
CA LYS A 139 -1.04 -17.11 10.98
C LYS A 139 -1.38 -18.20 9.95
N ARG A 140 -2.15 -17.86 8.90
CA ARG A 140 -2.62 -18.82 7.88
C ARG A 140 -1.68 -18.90 6.68
N LEU A 141 -0.99 -17.83 6.34
CA LEU A 141 -0.06 -17.81 5.22
C LEU A 141 1.17 -18.71 5.50
N ARG A 142 1.46 -19.60 4.55
CA ARG A 142 2.69 -20.39 4.51
C ARG A 142 3.79 -19.58 3.86
N VAL A 143 4.76 -19.18 4.68
CA VAL A 143 5.85 -18.30 4.23
C VAL A 143 7.17 -19.04 4.08
N VAL A 144 7.44 -20.00 4.98
CA VAL A 144 8.66 -20.81 4.99
C VAL A 144 8.28 -22.25 5.31
N SER A 145 8.88 -23.20 4.58
CA SER A 145 8.73 -24.63 4.87
C SER A 145 9.25 -24.97 6.28
N PRO A 146 8.52 -25.79 7.06
CA PRO A 146 8.96 -26.28 8.37
C PRO A 146 10.30 -27.02 8.35
N ALA A 147 10.72 -27.55 7.18
CA ALA A 147 12.01 -28.22 7.03
C ALA A 147 13.22 -27.32 7.38
N ARG A 148 13.07 -25.99 7.32
CA ARG A 148 14.10 -25.03 7.74
C ARG A 148 13.75 -24.44 9.11
N PHE A 149 13.85 -25.26 10.16
CA PHE A 149 13.35 -24.99 11.51
C PHE A 149 13.64 -23.56 12.04
N TRP A 150 14.91 -23.14 12.09
CA TRP A 150 15.28 -21.79 12.57
C TRP A 150 14.65 -20.68 11.73
N ARG A 151 14.64 -20.83 10.39
CA ARG A 151 14.04 -19.85 9.48
C ARG A 151 12.52 -19.80 9.62
N TRP A 152 11.90 -20.95 9.84
CA TRP A 152 10.47 -21.07 10.10
C TRP A 152 10.08 -20.40 11.43
N LEU A 153 10.88 -20.58 12.50
CA LEU A 153 10.64 -19.94 13.79
C LEU A 153 10.71 -18.41 13.68
N VAL A 154 11.75 -17.88 13.04
CA VAL A 154 11.88 -16.43 12.78
C VAL A 154 10.68 -15.92 11.96
N ALA A 155 10.26 -16.66 10.94
CA ALA A 155 9.10 -16.30 10.13
C ALA A 155 7.79 -16.31 10.95
N LYS A 156 7.66 -17.18 11.95
CA LYS A 156 6.51 -17.17 12.88
C LYS A 156 6.52 -15.99 13.85
N LEU A 157 7.69 -15.55 14.32
CA LEU A 157 7.82 -14.39 15.21
C LEU A 157 7.58 -13.06 14.46
N ARG A 158 7.94 -13.00 13.18
CA ARG A 158 7.82 -11.80 12.33
C ARG A 158 7.12 -12.12 11.01
N PRO A 159 5.85 -12.57 11.04
CA PRO A 159 5.16 -13.04 9.84
C PRO A 159 5.03 -11.94 8.78
N MET A 160 4.69 -10.72 9.22
CA MET A 160 4.51 -9.57 8.35
C MET A 160 5.77 -9.24 7.52
N GLU A 161 6.96 -9.34 8.13
CA GLU A 161 8.23 -9.04 7.46
C GLU A 161 8.64 -10.09 6.43
N ASN A 162 8.13 -11.31 6.57
CA ASN A 162 8.48 -12.41 5.68
C ASN A 162 7.44 -12.60 4.56
N ILE A 163 6.30 -11.92 4.61
CA ILE A 163 5.30 -11.93 3.53
C ILE A 163 5.73 -10.97 2.42
N SER A 164 5.80 -11.50 1.20
CA SER A 164 6.14 -10.76 -0.02
C SER A 164 5.16 -11.09 -1.14
N VAL A 165 5.33 -10.44 -2.31
CA VAL A 165 4.54 -10.73 -3.51
C VAL A 165 4.61 -12.22 -3.89
N SER A 166 5.77 -12.88 -3.71
CA SER A 166 5.90 -14.31 -4.01
C SER A 166 5.11 -15.20 -3.06
N THR A 167 4.83 -14.75 -1.83
CA THR A 167 3.95 -15.46 -0.90
C THR A 167 2.53 -15.56 -1.47
N TYR A 168 2.05 -14.47 -2.09
CA TYR A 168 0.75 -14.41 -2.77
C TYR A 168 0.74 -15.12 -4.12
N ALA A 169 1.88 -15.20 -4.80
CA ALA A 169 2.01 -15.93 -6.06
C ALA A 169 2.07 -17.46 -5.88
N SER A 170 2.31 -17.94 -4.66
CA SER A 170 2.46 -19.37 -4.37
C SER A 170 1.11 -20.10 -4.40
N ASP A 171 1.07 -21.22 -5.11
CA ASP A 171 -0.06 -22.15 -5.12
C ASP A 171 -0.32 -22.78 -3.74
N GLU A 172 0.60 -22.67 -2.78
CA GLU A 172 0.35 -23.10 -1.39
C GLU A 172 -0.64 -22.20 -0.64
N ASN A 173 -0.65 -20.90 -0.97
CA ASN A 173 -1.44 -19.88 -0.26
C ASN A 173 -2.66 -19.42 -1.05
N THR A 174 -2.55 -19.42 -2.37
CA THR A 174 -3.57 -18.86 -3.26
C THR A 174 -3.88 -19.80 -4.42
N GLU A 175 -5.03 -19.60 -5.04
CA GLU A 175 -5.45 -20.22 -6.30
C GLU A 175 -5.58 -19.17 -7.39
N LYS A 176 -5.40 -19.57 -8.66
CA LYS A 176 -5.57 -18.69 -9.81
C LYS A 176 -7.05 -18.48 -10.09
N VAL A 177 -7.43 -17.24 -10.39
CA VAL A 177 -8.80 -16.82 -10.68
C VAL A 177 -8.87 -16.27 -12.10
N LYS A 178 -9.91 -16.66 -12.83
CA LYS A 178 -10.22 -16.07 -14.15
C LYS A 178 -10.79 -14.66 -13.97
N LEU A 179 -10.56 -13.78 -14.95
CA LEU A 179 -11.04 -12.40 -14.93
C LEU A 179 -12.55 -12.29 -14.62
N GLU A 180 -13.37 -13.13 -15.26
CA GLU A 180 -14.83 -13.22 -15.06
C GLU A 180 -15.26 -13.56 -13.63
N ASN A 181 -14.37 -14.18 -12.85
CA ASN A 181 -14.63 -14.63 -11.48
C ASN A 181 -13.90 -13.76 -10.43
N ALA A 182 -13.23 -12.69 -10.87
CA ALA A 182 -12.55 -11.75 -9.98
C ALA A 182 -13.56 -11.11 -9.03
N ARG A 183 -13.18 -10.94 -7.76
CA ARG A 183 -14.01 -10.28 -6.75
C ARG A 183 -13.15 -9.45 -5.79
N ALA A 184 -13.80 -8.59 -5.02
CA ALA A 184 -13.15 -7.89 -3.91
C ALA A 184 -12.43 -8.87 -2.95
N GLY A 185 -11.19 -8.55 -2.58
CA GLY A 185 -10.33 -9.42 -1.78
C GLY A 185 -9.40 -10.34 -2.57
N ASP A 186 -9.60 -10.47 -3.88
CA ASP A 186 -8.60 -11.10 -4.77
C ASP A 186 -7.44 -10.13 -5.03
N VAL A 187 -6.28 -10.67 -5.38
CA VAL A 187 -5.08 -9.87 -5.67
C VAL A 187 -4.62 -10.06 -7.12
N ILE A 188 -4.09 -9.01 -7.71
CA ILE A 188 -3.41 -9.08 -9.01
C ILE A 188 -1.90 -9.13 -8.74
N VAL A 189 -1.26 -10.23 -9.11
CA VAL A 189 0.15 -10.48 -8.87
C VAL A 189 0.93 -10.30 -10.17
N MET A 190 2.00 -9.50 -10.10
CA MET A 190 2.94 -9.26 -11.20
C MET A 190 4.32 -9.71 -10.74
N LEU A 191 4.90 -10.71 -11.41
CA LEU A 191 6.26 -11.19 -11.10
C LEU A 191 7.25 -10.86 -12.20
N ARG A 192 8.49 -10.59 -11.79
CA ARG A 192 9.65 -10.38 -12.66
C ARG A 192 9.38 -9.32 -13.73
N THR A 193 8.94 -8.15 -13.26
CA THR A 193 8.63 -6.96 -14.06
C THR A 193 9.87 -6.10 -14.29
N GLY A 194 9.76 -5.10 -15.17
CA GLY A 194 10.84 -4.17 -15.51
C GLY A 194 11.88 -4.76 -16.46
N GLN A 195 12.74 -3.89 -17.01
CA GLN A 195 13.78 -4.29 -17.97
C GLN A 195 14.72 -5.38 -17.42
N ARG A 196 15.03 -5.33 -16.12
CA ARG A 196 15.90 -6.31 -15.44
C ARG A 196 15.16 -7.53 -14.89
N ARG A 197 13.83 -7.58 -14.99
CA ARG A 197 12.98 -8.69 -14.52
C ARG A 197 13.20 -9.07 -13.04
N ASP A 198 13.57 -8.09 -12.22
CA ASP A 198 13.94 -8.24 -10.81
C ASP A 198 12.91 -7.64 -9.85
N ARG A 199 11.81 -7.08 -10.37
CA ARG A 199 10.76 -6.44 -9.59
C ARG A 199 9.51 -7.33 -9.54
N ASN A 200 8.82 -7.27 -8.41
CA ASN A 200 7.52 -7.90 -8.23
C ASN A 200 6.55 -6.83 -7.72
N HIS A 201 5.30 -6.91 -8.13
CA HIS A 201 4.26 -5.98 -7.71
C HIS A 201 2.95 -6.71 -7.45
N ILE A 202 2.11 -6.11 -6.61
CA ILE A 202 0.82 -6.68 -6.21
C ILE A 202 -0.19 -5.57 -6.01
N LEU A 203 -1.40 -5.82 -6.50
CA LEU A 203 -2.58 -4.97 -6.34
C LEU A 203 -3.64 -5.74 -5.55
N ILE A 204 -4.43 -5.05 -4.74
CA ILE A 204 -5.61 -5.62 -4.10
C ILE A 204 -6.86 -5.16 -4.85
N ILE A 205 -7.73 -6.10 -5.24
CA ILE A 205 -9.04 -5.76 -5.80
C ILE A 205 -9.95 -5.31 -4.66
N THR A 206 -10.38 -4.05 -4.74
CA THR A 206 -11.16 -3.38 -3.70
C THR A 206 -12.65 -3.47 -3.99
N GLU A 207 -13.01 -3.37 -5.26
CA GLU A 207 -14.38 -3.44 -5.74
C GLU A 207 -14.44 -4.09 -7.12
N THR A 208 -15.51 -4.81 -7.39
CA THR A 208 -15.84 -5.35 -8.72
C THR A 208 -17.27 -5.02 -9.07
N ASP A 209 -17.47 -4.36 -10.19
CA ASP A 209 -18.76 -4.17 -10.85
C ASP A 209 -18.68 -4.74 -12.27
N GLY A 210 -19.82 -5.05 -12.89
CA GLY A 210 -19.88 -5.72 -14.19
C GLY A 210 -19.09 -5.01 -15.31
N GLY A 211 -18.76 -3.72 -15.16
CA GLY A 211 -17.94 -2.94 -16.08
C GLY A 211 -16.54 -2.54 -15.59
N PHE A 212 -16.21 -2.72 -14.30
CA PHE A 212 -14.92 -2.28 -13.76
C PHE A 212 -14.42 -3.09 -12.56
N ILE A 213 -13.09 -3.19 -12.45
CA ILE A 213 -12.38 -3.72 -11.28
C ILE A 213 -11.62 -2.55 -10.66
N ARG A 214 -12.00 -2.12 -9.45
CA ARG A 214 -11.21 -1.14 -8.68
C ARG A 214 -10.12 -1.86 -7.92
N TYR A 215 -8.97 -1.20 -7.79
CA TYR A 215 -7.85 -1.73 -7.06
C TYR A 215 -7.11 -0.66 -6.27
N GLY A 216 -6.45 -1.08 -5.20
CA GLY A 216 -5.49 -0.28 -4.44
C GLY A 216 -4.08 -0.85 -4.61
N CYS A 217 -3.06 0.01 -4.59
CA CYS A 217 -1.67 -0.42 -4.59
C CYS A 217 -0.75 0.58 -3.88
N ALA A 218 0.48 0.16 -3.60
CA ALA A 218 1.54 1.05 -3.12
C ALA A 218 2.74 0.96 -4.06
N ARG A 219 3.14 2.09 -4.65
CA ARG A 219 4.25 2.14 -5.62
C ARG A 219 4.87 3.52 -5.75
N ALA A 220 6.07 3.54 -6.33
CA ALA A 220 6.75 4.77 -6.71
C ALA A 220 6.61 5.03 -8.22
N TRP A 221 5.60 5.81 -8.63
CA TRP A 221 5.53 6.28 -10.02
C TRP A 221 6.65 7.28 -10.28
N GLY A 222 7.34 7.12 -11.40
CA GLY A 222 8.37 8.07 -11.83
C GLY A 222 7.82 9.47 -12.05
N CYS A 223 6.61 9.60 -12.59
CA CYS A 223 5.99 10.90 -12.86
C CYS A 223 5.62 11.70 -11.60
N GLU A 224 5.48 11.06 -10.44
CA GLU A 224 5.16 11.72 -9.17
C GLU A 224 6.40 12.30 -8.46
N GLY A 225 7.59 12.09 -9.02
CA GLY A 225 8.85 12.59 -8.48
C GLY A 225 9.23 11.97 -7.13
N LYS A 226 10.24 12.57 -6.47
CA LYS A 226 10.83 12.02 -5.24
C LYS A 226 9.83 11.97 -4.07
N TYR A 227 8.93 12.94 -3.97
CA TYR A 227 8.10 13.15 -2.78
C TYR A 227 6.60 12.99 -3.01
N GLY A 228 6.18 12.83 -4.27
CA GLY A 228 4.77 12.66 -4.59
C GLY A 228 4.29 11.24 -4.36
N HIS A 229 5.15 10.23 -4.53
CA HIS A 229 4.74 8.84 -4.70
C HIS A 229 4.18 8.12 -3.46
N GLY A 230 3.39 7.05 -3.64
CA GLY A 230 2.82 6.33 -2.49
C GLY A 230 1.72 5.31 -2.76
N VAL A 231 0.82 5.21 -1.80
CA VAL A 231 -0.43 4.44 -1.93
C VAL A 231 -1.38 5.18 -2.87
N SER A 232 -1.93 4.46 -3.83
CA SER A 232 -2.84 4.97 -4.85
C SER A 232 -3.99 3.99 -5.09
N GLU A 233 -5.06 4.52 -5.69
CA GLU A 233 -6.16 3.73 -6.22
C GLU A 233 -6.24 3.89 -7.74
N GLY A 234 -6.69 2.84 -8.40
CA GLY A 234 -6.95 2.83 -9.82
C GLY A 234 -8.10 1.89 -10.16
N PHE A 235 -8.44 1.81 -11.43
CA PHE A 235 -9.43 0.86 -11.90
C PHE A 235 -9.09 0.31 -13.28
N ILE A 236 -9.65 -0.86 -13.57
CA ILE A 236 -9.57 -1.55 -14.85
C ILE A 236 -10.98 -1.57 -15.43
N ARG A 237 -11.22 -0.87 -16.53
CA ARG A 237 -12.48 -0.91 -17.26
C ARG A 237 -12.49 -2.14 -18.18
N LEU A 238 -13.52 -2.97 -18.03
CA LEU A 238 -13.70 -4.20 -18.78
C LEU A 238 -14.26 -3.89 -20.18
N VAL A 239 -13.36 -3.67 -21.14
CA VAL A 239 -13.71 -3.31 -22.53
C VAL A 239 -13.70 -4.51 -23.48
N ASN A 240 -13.01 -5.60 -23.13
CA ASN A 240 -12.95 -6.81 -23.93
C ASN A 240 -13.08 -8.07 -23.06
N PRO A 241 -14.30 -8.54 -22.79
CA PRO A 241 -14.55 -9.67 -21.87
C PRO A 241 -13.83 -10.98 -22.26
N LYS A 242 -13.51 -11.16 -23.54
CA LYS A 242 -12.81 -12.36 -24.04
C LYS A 242 -11.29 -12.27 -23.89
N ALA A 243 -10.75 -11.07 -23.69
CA ALA A 243 -9.32 -10.87 -23.47
C ALA A 243 -8.96 -11.01 -21.98
N GLY A 244 -7.69 -11.31 -21.70
CA GLY A 244 -7.16 -11.27 -20.34
C GLY A 244 -7.01 -9.85 -19.79
N LEU A 245 -6.37 -9.72 -18.62
CA LEU A 245 -6.12 -8.43 -17.96
C LEU A 245 -5.45 -7.38 -18.86
N LEU A 246 -4.55 -7.79 -19.75
CA LEU A 246 -3.83 -6.88 -20.66
C LEU A 246 -4.69 -6.32 -21.80
N GLY A 247 -5.83 -6.95 -22.09
CA GLY A 247 -6.79 -6.47 -23.10
C GLY A 247 -7.83 -5.51 -22.55
N GLN A 248 -7.71 -5.11 -21.28
CA GLN A 248 -8.61 -4.17 -20.63
C GLN A 248 -7.99 -2.77 -20.56
N GLU A 249 -8.80 -1.76 -20.28
CA GLU A 249 -8.32 -0.38 -20.11
C GLU A 249 -7.97 -0.12 -18.64
N TRP A 250 -6.72 0.24 -18.37
CA TRP A 250 -6.23 0.54 -17.02
C TRP A 250 -6.13 2.04 -16.81
N VAL A 251 -6.71 2.53 -15.71
CA VAL A 251 -6.72 3.95 -15.34
C VAL A 251 -6.22 4.11 -13.91
N GLU A 252 -5.16 4.90 -13.74
CA GLU A 252 -4.60 5.23 -12.43
C GLU A 252 -3.96 6.62 -12.50
N LEU A 253 -4.18 7.47 -11.49
CA LEU A 253 -3.71 8.86 -11.48
C LEU A 253 -4.10 9.67 -12.74
N GLY A 254 -5.27 9.38 -13.32
CA GLY A 254 -5.74 10.00 -14.56
C GLY A 254 -4.95 9.61 -15.82
N LYS A 255 -4.09 8.58 -15.75
CA LYS A 255 -3.29 8.07 -16.87
C LYS A 255 -3.81 6.73 -17.37
N THR A 256 -3.70 6.52 -18.68
CA THR A 256 -4.07 5.29 -19.38
C THR A 256 -2.97 4.86 -20.34
N GLY A 257 -3.08 3.64 -20.88
CA GLY A 257 -2.14 3.12 -21.89
C GLY A 257 -0.68 3.15 -21.41
N GLU A 258 0.24 3.58 -22.27
CA GLU A 258 1.67 3.63 -21.94
C GLU A 258 2.02 4.71 -20.91
N ALA A 259 1.16 5.70 -20.68
CA ALA A 259 1.34 6.65 -19.59
C ALA A 259 0.99 6.06 -18.22
N ASN A 260 0.27 4.93 -18.19
CA ASN A 260 -0.06 4.23 -16.96
C ASN A 260 1.08 3.26 -16.60
N GLU A 261 1.90 3.63 -15.61
CA GLU A 261 3.05 2.82 -15.24
C GLU A 261 2.67 1.46 -14.61
N THR A 262 1.49 1.34 -14.00
CA THR A 262 0.96 0.05 -13.50
C THR A 262 0.59 -0.87 -14.64
N PHE A 263 -0.02 -0.34 -15.70
CA PHE A 263 -0.29 -1.10 -16.92
C PHE A 263 1.01 -1.51 -17.64
N LEU A 264 1.98 -0.60 -17.76
CA LEU A 264 3.28 -0.91 -18.34
C LEU A 264 3.97 -2.04 -17.56
N GLU A 265 3.89 -2.01 -16.24
CA GLU A 265 4.44 -3.05 -15.39
C GLU A 265 3.74 -4.40 -15.59
N ALA A 266 2.41 -4.40 -15.70
CA ALA A 266 1.62 -5.58 -16.04
C ALA A 266 2.02 -6.16 -17.41
N LYS A 267 2.21 -5.31 -18.42
CA LYS A 267 2.64 -5.71 -19.78
C LYS A 267 4.05 -6.32 -19.80
N GLN A 268 4.93 -5.85 -18.91
CA GLN A 268 6.31 -6.33 -18.78
C GLN A 268 6.46 -7.55 -17.86
N ALA A 269 5.43 -7.90 -17.09
CA ALA A 269 5.47 -9.00 -16.14
C ALA A 269 5.70 -10.33 -16.86
N LYS A 270 6.62 -11.15 -16.35
CA LYS A 270 6.73 -12.55 -16.80
C LYS A 270 5.48 -13.34 -16.40
N THR A 271 4.89 -12.99 -15.26
CA THR A 271 3.69 -13.61 -14.73
C THR A 271 2.73 -12.51 -14.31
N LEU A 272 1.52 -12.53 -14.87
CA LEU A 272 0.41 -11.65 -14.52
C LEU A 272 -0.81 -12.53 -14.24
N GLU A 273 -1.24 -12.59 -12.97
CA GLU A 273 -2.29 -13.50 -12.53
C GLU A 273 -3.21 -12.82 -11.51
N ILE A 274 -4.51 -13.07 -11.61
CA ILE A 274 -5.44 -12.81 -10.50
C ILE A 274 -5.40 -14.02 -9.59
N ARG A 275 -5.25 -13.81 -8.29
CA ARG A 275 -5.09 -14.87 -7.31
C ARG A 275 -5.98 -14.62 -6.09
N ARG A 276 -6.52 -15.70 -5.55
CA ARG A 276 -7.42 -15.70 -4.39
C ARG A 276 -6.84 -16.55 -3.28
N LEU A 277 -6.96 -16.09 -2.04
CA LEU A 277 -6.47 -16.84 -0.90
C LEU A 277 -7.32 -18.08 -0.60
N LYS A 278 -6.66 -19.20 -0.25
CA LYS A 278 -7.28 -20.50 0.04
C LYS A 278 -7.79 -20.59 1.48
N PHE A 279 -8.84 -19.85 1.83
CA PHE A 279 -9.55 -19.95 3.11
C PHE A 279 -10.94 -19.30 3.00
#